data_AF-A0A0D3FYQ8-F1
#
_entry.id   AF-A0A0D3FYQ8-F1
#
_cell.length_a   1.000
_cell.length_b   1.000
_cell.length_c   1.000
_cell.angle_alpha   90.00
_cell.angle_beta   90.00
_cell.angle_gamma   90.00
#
_symmetry.space_group_name_H-M   'P 1'
#
loop_
_entity.id
_entity.type
_entity.pdbx_description
1 polymer ?
#
loop_
_entity_poly.entity_id
_entity_poly.type
_entity_poly.pdbx_seq_one_letter_code
_entity_poly.pdbx_strand_id
1 'polypeptide(L)'
;MGRGCGRWWWVAVALVVVAAAAAAEGAREEAAVAVAVAPRRHAYAAMMYMGTPRDYEFYVATRVMMRSLGRLGSDADRVVIASLDVPPRWVQALKDDGVKVVSVENLKNPYEKQENFNMRFKLTLNKLYAWSLVSYDRVVMLDSDNIFLQNTDELFQCGQFCAVFINPCIFHTGLFVLQPSMDVFKNMLHELAVGRDNPDGADQGFLASYFPDLLDRPMFHPPVNGTKLEGTYRLPLGYQMDASYYYLKLRWSIPCGPNSVITFPSAPWFKPWYWWSWPVLPLGLSWHEQRRENLGYSSELPVVLIQALFYIGVIAVTRLARPSLSKMCYNRRMEKSTIVLLTTLRVVAAWSILAAYTIPFFLIPRTVHPLLGWPLYLLGAFSFSSIVINVFLLHPLAVLTTWLGIIGALFVMAFPWYLNGVVRALAVFAYAFCCAPLIWGSLVKTMSSLQILIERDAFRLGEPNQTAEFTKLY
;
A
#
# COMPACT_ATOMS: atom_id res chain seq x y z
N MET A 1 -7.60 -55.51 -53.99
CA MET A 1 -8.17 -54.23 -54.47
C MET A 1 -9.48 -54.03 -53.74
N GLY A 2 -9.78 -53.02 -52.96
CA GLY A 2 -9.22 -51.68 -52.77
C GLY A 2 -10.43 -50.84 -52.33
N ARG A 3 -10.40 -50.26 -51.12
CA ARG A 3 -11.34 -49.24 -50.58
C ARG A 3 -11.08 -49.12 -49.07
N GLY A 4 -10.08 -48.33 -48.70
CA GLY A 4 -9.79 -48.04 -47.28
C GLY A 4 -8.82 -46.88 -47.09
N CYS A 5 -7.91 -46.68 -48.06
CA CYS A 5 -6.86 -45.67 -47.94
C CYS A 5 -7.27 -44.25 -48.39
N GLY A 6 -8.38 -44.08 -49.12
CA GLY A 6 -8.77 -42.78 -49.67
C GLY A 6 -9.40 -41.82 -48.66
N ARG A 7 -10.15 -42.33 -47.68
CA ARG A 7 -10.99 -41.48 -46.80
C ARG A 7 -10.18 -40.76 -45.72
N TRP A 8 -9.08 -41.35 -45.26
CA TRP A 8 -8.16 -40.75 -44.30
C TRP A 8 -7.24 -39.69 -44.93
N TRP A 9 -6.90 -39.84 -46.22
CA TRP A 9 -6.09 -38.86 -46.94
C TRP A 9 -6.84 -37.53 -47.10
N TRP A 10 -8.12 -37.56 -47.49
CA TRP A 10 -8.92 -36.33 -47.62
C TRP A 10 -9.11 -35.59 -46.28
N VAL A 11 -9.20 -36.32 -45.16
CA VAL A 11 -9.28 -35.72 -43.82
C VAL A 11 -7.95 -35.09 -43.40
N ALA A 12 -6.82 -35.74 -43.69
CA ALA A 12 -5.50 -35.18 -43.41
C ALA A 12 -5.22 -33.92 -44.23
N VAL A 13 -5.59 -33.91 -45.52
CA VAL A 13 -5.45 -32.72 -46.38
C VAL A 13 -6.36 -31.59 -45.91
N ALA A 14 -7.60 -31.89 -45.52
CA ALA A 14 -8.51 -30.88 -44.97
C ALA A 14 -7.96 -30.26 -43.67
N LEU A 15 -7.39 -31.06 -42.76
CA LEU A 15 -6.78 -30.57 -41.53
C LEU A 15 -5.53 -29.71 -41.80
N VAL A 16 -4.70 -30.08 -42.78
CA VAL A 16 -3.52 -29.28 -43.16
C VAL A 16 -3.94 -27.95 -43.81
N VAL A 17 -4.98 -27.96 -44.65
CA VAL A 17 -5.51 -26.72 -45.27
C VAL A 17 -6.15 -25.81 -44.23
N VAL A 18 -6.88 -26.36 -43.26
CA VAL A 18 -7.45 -25.58 -42.14
C VAL A 18 -6.36 -25.02 -41.23
N ALA A 19 -5.33 -25.81 -40.92
CA ALA A 19 -4.19 -25.34 -40.13
C ALA A 19 -3.37 -24.27 -40.86
N ALA A 20 -3.19 -24.41 -42.18
CA ALA A 20 -2.51 -23.41 -43.01
C ALA A 20 -3.34 -22.13 -43.16
N ALA A 21 -4.67 -22.23 -43.28
CA ALA A 21 -5.58 -21.08 -43.30
C ALA A 21 -5.59 -20.34 -41.96
N ALA A 22 -5.63 -21.07 -40.84
CA ALA A 22 -5.55 -20.49 -39.50
C ALA A 22 -4.19 -19.85 -39.21
N ALA A 23 -3.10 -20.43 -39.70
CA ALA A 23 -1.76 -19.83 -39.61
C ALA A 23 -1.63 -18.59 -40.51
N ALA A 24 -2.27 -18.59 -41.69
CA ALA A 24 -2.31 -17.45 -42.59
C ALA A 24 -3.19 -16.31 -42.03
N GLU A 25 -4.31 -16.62 -41.36
CA GLU A 25 -5.12 -15.63 -40.63
C GLU A 25 -4.36 -15.08 -39.42
N GLY A 26 -3.70 -15.92 -38.62
CA GLY A 26 -2.86 -15.48 -37.50
C GLY A 26 -1.69 -14.57 -37.95
N ALA A 27 -1.06 -14.88 -39.08
CA ALA A 27 -0.01 -14.04 -39.67
C ALA A 27 -0.57 -12.75 -40.28
N ARG A 28 -1.84 -12.74 -40.73
CA ARG A 28 -2.52 -11.56 -41.28
C ARG A 28 -3.04 -10.64 -40.17
N GLU A 29 -3.32 -11.17 -38.99
CA GLU A 29 -3.68 -10.44 -37.78
C GLU A 29 -2.44 -9.80 -37.12
N GLU A 30 -1.27 -10.46 -37.13
CA GLU A 30 0.02 -9.84 -36.76
C GLU A 30 0.49 -8.77 -37.77
N ALA A 31 0.07 -8.88 -39.03
CA ALA A 31 0.34 -7.89 -40.08
C ALA A 31 -0.69 -6.75 -40.14
N ALA A 32 -1.66 -6.71 -39.22
CA ALA A 32 -2.59 -5.60 -39.06
C ALA A 32 -1.86 -4.36 -38.49
N VAL A 33 -1.14 -3.68 -39.38
CA VAL A 33 -0.77 -2.27 -39.33
C VAL A 33 -0.24 -1.82 -37.97
N ALA A 34 1.05 -2.09 -37.74
CA ALA A 34 1.87 -1.16 -36.96
C ALA A 34 1.88 0.18 -37.71
N VAL A 35 0.81 0.96 -37.56
CA VAL A 35 0.84 2.39 -37.87
C VAL A 35 1.97 2.89 -37.02
N ALA A 36 3.06 3.35 -37.65
CA ALA A 36 4.11 4.05 -36.96
C ALA A 36 3.47 5.31 -36.37
N VAL A 37 2.98 5.20 -35.12
CA VAL A 37 2.45 6.32 -34.36
C VAL A 37 3.56 7.35 -34.35
N ALA A 38 3.27 8.54 -34.89
CA ALA A 38 4.23 9.63 -34.91
C ALA A 38 4.79 9.81 -33.49
N PRO A 39 6.11 10.03 -33.34
CA PRO A 39 6.72 10.13 -32.02
C PRO A 39 6.03 11.23 -31.22
N ARG A 40 5.48 10.83 -30.07
CA ARG A 40 4.83 11.75 -29.13
C ARG A 40 5.86 12.75 -28.62
N ARG A 41 5.49 14.03 -28.63
CA ARG A 41 6.40 15.14 -28.27
C ARG A 41 6.51 15.40 -26.77
N HIS A 42 5.62 14.80 -25.99
CA HIS A 42 5.44 15.06 -24.57
C HIS A 42 5.45 13.76 -23.78
N ALA A 43 5.75 13.84 -22.48
CA ALA A 43 5.70 12.68 -21.61
C ALA A 43 5.20 12.99 -20.21
N TYR A 44 4.39 12.10 -19.66
CA TYR A 44 4.25 11.95 -18.21
C TYR A 44 5.35 10.99 -17.73
N ALA A 45 6.19 11.46 -16.82
CA ALA A 45 7.32 10.70 -16.29
C ALA A 45 7.14 10.40 -14.80
N ALA A 46 7.60 9.24 -14.35
CA ALA A 46 7.75 8.93 -12.93
C ALA A 46 9.12 8.29 -12.67
N MET A 47 9.62 8.45 -11.44
CA MET A 47 10.87 7.82 -11.01
C MET A 47 10.58 6.52 -10.26
N MET A 48 11.35 5.48 -10.55
CA MET A 48 11.32 4.22 -9.82
C MET A 48 12.72 3.76 -9.46
N TYR A 49 12.97 3.56 -8.17
CA TYR A 49 14.22 3.04 -7.65
C TYR A 49 14.00 1.96 -6.60
N MET A 50 15.04 1.20 -6.29
CA MET A 50 15.04 0.17 -5.25
C MET A 50 15.89 0.59 -4.06
N GLY A 51 15.59 0.07 -2.88
CA GLY A 51 16.38 0.31 -1.67
C GLY A 51 15.56 0.41 -0.40
N THR A 52 14.25 0.16 -0.45
CA THR A 52 13.37 0.24 0.72
C THR A 52 12.51 -1.02 0.90
N PRO A 53 12.08 -1.35 2.13
CA PRO A 53 11.12 -2.44 2.37
C PRO A 53 9.73 -2.24 1.74
N ARG A 54 9.50 -1.11 1.06
CA ARG A 54 8.23 -0.72 0.45
C ARG A 54 8.30 -0.66 -1.07
N ASP A 55 9.41 -1.04 -1.70
CA ASP A 55 9.61 -0.90 -3.15
C ASP A 55 8.48 -1.55 -3.97
N TYR A 56 7.97 -2.71 -3.53
CA TYR A 56 6.85 -3.38 -4.19
C TYR A 56 5.55 -2.56 -4.14
N GLU A 57 5.32 -1.79 -3.08
CA GLU A 57 4.12 -0.96 -2.95
C GLU A 57 4.16 0.19 -3.96
N PHE A 58 5.31 0.86 -4.09
CA PHE A 58 5.54 1.93 -5.06
C PHE A 58 5.54 1.42 -6.50
N TYR A 59 6.05 0.20 -6.74
CA TYR A 59 5.92 -0.48 -8.02
C TYR A 59 4.45 -0.61 -8.45
N VAL A 60 3.59 -1.14 -7.56
CA VAL A 60 2.17 -1.30 -7.83
C VAL A 60 1.51 0.06 -8.04
N ALA A 61 1.83 1.05 -7.20
CA ALA A 61 1.32 2.41 -7.32
C ALA A 61 1.65 3.06 -8.67
N THR A 62 2.91 2.99 -9.11
CA THR A 62 3.36 3.48 -10.42
C THR A 62 2.60 2.82 -11.56
N ARG A 63 2.40 1.50 -11.52
CA ARG A 63 1.63 0.79 -12.55
C ARG A 63 0.16 1.23 -12.57
N VAL A 64 -0.47 1.37 -11.41
CA VAL A 64 -1.85 1.86 -11.31
C VAL A 64 -1.97 3.26 -11.93
N MET A 65 -1.10 4.18 -11.53
CA MET A 65 -1.08 5.56 -12.03
C MET A 65 -0.86 5.61 -13.55
N MET A 66 0.15 4.91 -14.07
CA MET A 66 0.46 4.91 -15.51
C MET A 66 -0.65 4.28 -16.35
N ARG A 67 -1.28 3.19 -15.87
CA ARG A 67 -2.45 2.62 -16.55
C ARG A 67 -3.66 3.54 -16.50
N SER A 68 -3.93 4.20 -15.37
CA SER A 68 -5.00 5.20 -15.25
C SER A 68 -4.83 6.31 -16.28
N LEU A 69 -3.62 6.89 -16.37
CA LEU A 69 -3.30 7.93 -17.36
C LEU A 69 -3.56 7.49 -18.80
N GLY A 70 -3.23 6.24 -19.14
CA GLY A 70 -3.46 5.70 -20.49
C GLY A 70 -4.94 5.66 -20.87
N ARG A 71 -5.85 5.44 -19.91
CA ARG A 71 -7.30 5.41 -20.16
C ARG A 71 -7.92 6.79 -20.33
N LEU A 72 -7.22 7.85 -19.90
CA LEU A 72 -7.67 9.24 -20.04
C LEU A 72 -7.40 9.82 -21.44
N GLY A 73 -6.88 9.00 -22.36
CA GLY A 73 -6.73 9.37 -23.78
C GLY A 73 -5.64 10.41 -24.03
N SER A 74 -4.59 10.45 -23.21
CA SER A 74 -3.47 11.37 -23.40
C SER A 74 -2.67 11.06 -24.67
N ASP A 75 -2.26 12.12 -25.38
CA ASP A 75 -1.34 12.04 -26.52
C ASP A 75 0.15 12.11 -26.11
N ALA A 76 0.45 12.08 -24.81
CA ALA A 76 1.81 12.03 -24.30
C ALA A 76 2.28 10.60 -24.03
N ASP A 77 3.59 10.37 -24.16
CA ASP A 77 4.19 9.12 -23.73
C ASP A 77 4.06 8.96 -22.21
N ARG A 78 3.99 7.72 -21.75
CA ARG A 78 4.15 7.38 -20.34
C ARG A 78 5.53 6.80 -20.15
N VAL A 79 6.34 7.45 -19.32
CA VAL A 79 7.75 7.14 -19.13
C VAL A 79 8.01 6.80 -17.67
N VAL A 80 8.76 5.73 -17.42
CA VAL A 80 9.33 5.46 -16.09
C VAL A 80 10.84 5.50 -16.20
N ILE A 81 11.45 6.40 -15.43
CA ILE A 81 12.89 6.44 -15.21
C ILE A 81 13.16 5.40 -14.12
N ALA A 82 13.84 4.31 -14.47
CA ALA A 82 14.10 3.19 -13.58
C ALA A 82 15.59 3.13 -13.22
N SER A 83 15.92 3.04 -11.93
CA SER A 83 17.29 2.71 -11.53
C SER A 83 17.68 1.33 -12.05
N LEU A 84 18.97 1.09 -12.30
CA LEU A 84 19.47 -0.23 -12.72
C LEU A 84 19.08 -1.38 -11.77
N ASP A 85 18.85 -1.08 -10.50
CA ASP A 85 18.48 -2.07 -9.49
C ASP A 85 17.03 -2.56 -9.61
N VAL A 86 16.18 -1.89 -10.42
CA VAL A 86 14.78 -2.30 -10.59
C VAL A 86 14.73 -3.69 -11.25
N PRO A 87 14.02 -4.67 -10.66
CA PRO A 87 13.99 -6.03 -11.19
C PRO A 87 13.58 -6.08 -12.67
N PRO A 88 14.27 -6.85 -13.54
CA PRO A 88 13.94 -6.95 -14.96
C PRO A 88 12.49 -7.34 -15.24
N ARG A 89 11.91 -8.21 -14.39
CA ARG A 89 10.49 -8.59 -14.45
C ARG A 89 9.52 -7.40 -14.25
N TRP A 90 9.89 -6.42 -13.43
CA TRP A 90 9.07 -5.22 -13.19
C TRP A 90 9.22 -4.26 -14.36
N VAL A 91 10.43 -4.11 -14.90
CA VAL A 91 10.68 -3.37 -16.14
C VAL A 91 9.86 -3.94 -17.30
N GLN A 92 9.85 -5.26 -17.47
CA GLN A 92 9.06 -5.91 -18.50
C GLN A 92 7.56 -5.66 -18.31
N ALA A 93 7.04 -5.84 -17.10
CA ALA A 93 5.64 -5.58 -16.80
C ALA A 93 5.22 -4.11 -17.05
N LEU A 94 6.11 -3.15 -16.81
CA LEU A 94 5.88 -1.74 -17.18
C LEU A 94 5.83 -1.57 -18.70
N LYS A 95 6.73 -2.21 -19.45
CA LYS A 95 6.68 -2.20 -20.92
C LYS A 95 5.39 -2.82 -21.46
N ASP A 96 4.95 -3.93 -20.88
CA ASP A 96 3.69 -4.60 -21.23
C ASP A 96 2.47 -3.71 -20.93
N ASP A 97 2.59 -2.75 -20.01
CA ASP A 97 1.57 -1.73 -19.73
C ASP A 97 1.59 -0.56 -20.73
N GLY A 98 2.46 -0.61 -21.75
CA GLY A 98 2.68 0.46 -22.72
C GLY A 98 3.41 1.66 -22.12
N VAL A 99 4.32 1.42 -21.16
CA VAL A 99 5.19 2.44 -20.55
C VAL A 99 6.60 2.31 -21.11
N LYS A 100 7.18 3.42 -21.56
CA LYS A 100 8.59 3.49 -21.97
C LYS A 100 9.47 3.51 -20.72
N VAL A 101 10.45 2.63 -20.64
CA VAL A 101 11.35 2.56 -19.48
C VAL A 101 12.74 3.08 -19.87
N VAL A 102 13.22 4.08 -19.15
CA VAL A 102 14.57 4.65 -19.29
C VAL A 102 15.41 4.22 -18.11
N SER A 103 16.45 3.44 -18.34
CA SER A 103 17.31 2.93 -17.26
C SER A 103 18.43 3.91 -16.93
N VAL A 104 18.64 4.17 -15.64
CA VAL A 104 19.65 5.13 -15.14
C VAL A 104 20.40 4.57 -13.94
N GLU A 105 21.63 5.04 -13.72
CA GLU A 105 22.36 4.76 -12.49
C GLU A 105 21.79 5.58 -11.32
N ASN A 106 21.99 5.12 -10.09
CA ASN A 106 21.59 5.89 -8.91
C ASN A 106 22.58 7.04 -8.68
N LEU A 107 22.04 8.25 -8.49
CA LEU A 107 22.80 9.38 -7.99
C LEU A 107 23.15 9.18 -6.52
N LYS A 108 24.40 9.47 -6.17
CA LYS A 108 24.84 9.53 -4.78
C LYS A 108 24.26 10.80 -4.14
N ASN A 109 23.58 10.65 -3.00
CA ASN A 109 23.05 11.80 -2.29
C ASN A 109 24.17 12.42 -1.40
N PRO A 110 24.62 13.66 -1.69
CA PRO A 110 25.71 14.29 -0.92
C PRO A 110 25.29 14.66 0.50
N TYR A 111 23.97 14.70 0.77
CA TYR A 111 23.39 15.11 2.06
C TYR A 111 23.22 13.95 3.05
N GLU A 112 23.63 12.72 2.69
CA GLU A 112 23.49 11.52 3.54
C GLU A 112 24.11 11.66 4.94
N LYS A 113 25.05 12.60 5.13
CA LYS A 113 25.75 12.87 6.39
C LYS A 113 25.17 14.04 7.20
N GLN A 114 24.11 14.71 6.72
CA GLN A 114 23.44 15.75 7.50
C GLN A 114 22.79 15.15 8.76
N GLU A 115 22.77 15.90 9.85
CA GLU A 115 22.28 15.42 11.15
C GLU A 115 20.79 15.01 11.12
N ASN A 116 19.98 15.75 10.36
CA ASN A 116 18.55 15.52 10.19
C ASN A 116 18.21 14.65 8.97
N PHE A 117 19.19 13.98 8.35
CA PHE A 117 18.97 13.21 7.13
C PHE A 117 18.08 11.99 7.38
N ASN A 118 17.02 11.85 6.58
CA ASN A 118 16.18 10.66 6.61
C ASN A 118 16.67 9.66 5.55
N MET A 119 17.04 8.45 5.96
CA MET A 119 17.54 7.39 5.06
C MET A 119 16.58 7.08 3.90
N ARG A 120 15.27 7.33 4.04
CA ARG A 120 14.30 7.17 2.94
C ARG A 120 14.57 8.10 1.74
N PHE A 121 15.31 9.19 1.94
CA PHE A 121 15.64 10.19 0.92
C PHE A 121 16.95 9.90 0.18
N LYS A 122 17.58 8.75 0.46
CA LYS A 122 18.84 8.35 -0.17
C LYS A 122 18.83 8.43 -1.70
N LEU A 123 17.70 8.11 -2.33
CA LEU A 123 17.59 8.00 -3.79
C LEU A 123 16.60 8.99 -4.41
N THR A 124 16.07 9.94 -3.63
CA THR A 124 15.08 10.90 -4.16
C THR A 124 15.66 11.83 -5.21
N LEU A 125 16.95 12.15 -5.14
CA LEU A 125 17.64 12.98 -6.14
C LEU A 125 17.68 12.35 -7.54
N ASN A 126 17.44 11.04 -7.69
CA ASN A 126 17.29 10.44 -9.02
C ASN A 126 16.17 11.10 -9.85
N LYS A 127 15.22 11.77 -9.20
CA LYS A 127 14.17 12.56 -9.86
C LYS A 127 14.73 13.61 -10.83
N LEU A 128 15.96 14.08 -10.61
CA LEU A 128 16.64 15.06 -11.47
C LEU A 128 16.90 14.54 -12.89
N TYR A 129 16.95 13.22 -13.10
CA TYR A 129 17.04 12.63 -14.45
C TYR A 129 15.85 13.01 -15.35
N ALA A 130 14.75 13.53 -14.80
CA ALA A 130 13.66 14.03 -15.61
C ALA A 130 14.11 15.14 -16.60
N TRP A 131 15.14 15.93 -16.24
CA TRP A 131 15.72 16.94 -17.13
C TRP A 131 16.60 16.36 -18.25
N SER A 132 17.07 15.11 -18.14
CA SER A 132 17.86 14.46 -19.20
C SER A 132 17.00 13.88 -20.32
N LEU A 133 15.66 13.92 -20.21
CA LEU A 133 14.71 13.40 -21.19
C LEU A 133 14.55 14.34 -22.42
N VAL A 134 15.67 14.78 -23.01
CA VAL A 134 15.74 15.79 -24.08
C VAL A 134 15.12 15.38 -25.43
N SER A 135 14.63 14.15 -25.54
CA SER A 135 13.78 13.73 -26.67
C SER A 135 12.37 14.31 -26.63
N TYR A 136 11.96 14.91 -25.50
CA TYR A 136 10.64 15.50 -25.29
C TYR A 136 10.70 17.02 -25.17
N ASP A 137 9.67 17.69 -25.69
CA ASP A 137 9.54 19.14 -25.61
C ASP A 137 9.14 19.60 -24.19
N ARG A 138 8.30 18.80 -23.52
CA ARG A 138 7.82 19.03 -22.14
C ARG A 138 7.59 17.69 -21.47
N VAL A 139 7.91 17.64 -20.18
CA VAL A 139 7.69 16.49 -19.31
C VAL A 139 6.89 16.92 -18.09
N VAL A 140 5.85 16.17 -17.75
CA VAL A 140 5.16 16.28 -16.46
C VAL A 140 5.73 15.19 -15.56
N MET A 141 6.53 15.58 -14.58
CA MET A 141 7.11 14.67 -13.60
C MET A 141 6.12 14.39 -12.47
N LEU A 142 5.99 13.11 -12.10
CA LEU A 142 4.99 12.61 -11.18
C LEU A 142 5.63 11.72 -10.11
N ASP A 143 5.20 11.92 -8.87
CA ASP A 143 5.31 10.88 -7.85
C ASP A 143 4.27 9.78 -8.09
N SER A 144 4.58 8.55 -7.69
CA SER A 144 3.71 7.38 -7.92
C SER A 144 2.43 7.39 -7.09
N ASP A 145 2.29 8.35 -6.17
CA ASP A 145 1.14 8.55 -5.30
C ASP A 145 0.21 9.67 -5.81
N ASN A 146 0.22 9.91 -7.12
CA ASN A 146 -0.78 10.71 -7.80
C ASN A 146 -1.88 9.83 -8.42
N ILE A 147 -3.10 10.36 -8.44
CA ILE A 147 -4.26 9.81 -9.12
C ILE A 147 -4.84 10.88 -10.03
N PHE A 148 -4.96 10.58 -11.32
CA PHE A 148 -5.60 11.45 -12.29
C PHE A 148 -7.10 11.16 -12.36
N LEU A 149 -7.89 12.23 -12.33
CA LEU A 149 -9.35 12.21 -12.45
C LEU A 149 -9.79 12.50 -13.88
N GLN A 150 -8.98 13.24 -14.64
CA GLN A 150 -9.22 13.61 -16.03
C GLN A 150 -7.89 13.85 -16.77
N ASN A 151 -7.96 13.94 -18.09
CA ASN A 151 -6.80 14.29 -18.92
C ASN A 151 -6.29 15.70 -18.55
N THR A 152 -4.98 15.86 -18.46
CA THR A 152 -4.30 17.11 -18.08
C THR A 152 -3.26 17.56 -19.11
N ASP A 153 -3.41 17.18 -20.37
CA ASP A 153 -2.43 17.47 -21.43
C ASP A 153 -2.21 18.97 -21.66
N GLU A 154 -3.12 19.83 -21.22
CA GLU A 154 -2.91 21.27 -21.19
C GLU A 154 -1.69 21.68 -20.34
N LEU A 155 -1.24 20.86 -19.39
CA LEU A 155 0.00 21.10 -18.63
C LEU A 155 1.24 21.15 -19.54
N PHE A 156 1.22 20.50 -20.71
CA PHE A 156 2.32 20.58 -21.69
C PHE A 156 2.41 21.94 -22.39
N GLN A 157 1.47 22.85 -22.16
CA GLN A 157 1.55 24.23 -22.61
C GLN A 157 2.27 25.13 -21.60
N CYS A 158 2.58 24.61 -20.39
CA CYS A 158 3.32 25.37 -19.40
C CYS A 158 4.78 25.60 -19.83
N GLY A 159 5.42 26.58 -19.19
CA GLY A 159 6.78 27.01 -19.50
C GLY A 159 7.88 26.02 -19.09
N GLN A 160 9.08 26.52 -18.82
CA GLN A 160 10.25 25.66 -18.56
C GLN A 160 10.22 24.98 -17.19
N PHE A 161 9.52 25.55 -16.21
CA PHE A 161 9.27 24.92 -14.92
C PHE A 161 7.96 25.43 -14.31
N CYS A 162 7.08 24.50 -13.93
CA CYS A 162 5.80 24.84 -13.30
C CYS A 162 5.43 23.84 -12.21
N ALA A 163 5.02 24.30 -11.04
CA ALA A 163 4.66 23.44 -9.92
C ALA A 163 3.51 24.01 -9.10
N VAL A 164 2.82 23.14 -8.34
CA VAL A 164 1.74 23.52 -7.42
C VAL A 164 2.32 23.84 -6.04
N PHE A 165 1.76 24.81 -5.35
CA PHE A 165 2.15 25.18 -3.98
C PHE A 165 1.44 24.33 -2.92
N ILE A 166 2.21 23.65 -2.04
CA ILE A 166 1.65 22.89 -0.90
C ILE A 166 1.33 23.81 0.28
N ASN A 167 2.07 24.90 0.40
CA ASN A 167 1.80 25.98 1.33
C ASN A 167 2.14 27.31 0.64
N PRO A 168 1.83 28.47 1.24
CA PRO A 168 2.06 29.77 0.58
C PRO A 168 3.49 30.06 0.14
N CYS A 169 4.50 29.35 0.65
CA CYS A 169 5.91 29.65 0.39
C CYS A 169 6.64 28.55 -0.39
N ILE A 170 6.16 27.30 -0.34
CA ILE A 170 6.89 26.14 -0.85
C ILE A 170 6.01 25.42 -1.88
N PHE A 171 6.58 25.22 -3.07
CA PHE A 171 5.99 24.35 -4.09
C PHE A 171 6.27 22.89 -3.81
N HIS A 172 5.37 22.01 -4.22
CA HIS A 172 5.50 20.58 -4.04
C HIS A 172 6.15 19.93 -5.25
N THR A 173 7.07 18.99 -5.04
CA THR A 173 7.74 18.28 -6.13
C THR A 173 6.99 17.03 -6.60
N GLY A 174 5.85 16.69 -6.00
CA GLY A 174 5.08 15.50 -6.39
C GLY A 174 4.38 15.59 -7.75
N LEU A 175 4.16 16.80 -8.26
CA LEU A 175 3.80 17.05 -9.66
C LEU A 175 4.40 18.37 -10.12
N PHE A 176 5.20 18.33 -11.19
CA PHE A 176 5.69 19.54 -11.84
C PHE A 176 5.90 19.34 -13.34
N VAL A 177 5.74 20.41 -14.10
CA VAL A 177 6.09 20.48 -15.52
C VAL A 177 7.52 20.98 -15.65
N LEU A 178 8.28 20.42 -16.57
CA LEU A 178 9.61 20.89 -16.93
C LEU A 178 9.84 20.85 -18.44
N GLN A 179 10.73 21.72 -18.92
CA GLN A 179 11.38 21.57 -20.22
C GLN A 179 12.71 20.83 -20.04
N PRO A 180 12.89 19.64 -20.63
CA PRO A 180 14.14 18.90 -20.50
C PRO A 180 15.31 19.68 -21.10
N SER A 181 16.45 19.66 -20.42
CA SER A 181 17.69 20.30 -20.87
C SER A 181 18.89 19.63 -20.21
N MET A 182 19.83 19.14 -21.04
CA MET A 182 21.08 18.58 -20.54
C MET A 182 21.93 19.62 -19.81
N ASP A 183 21.82 20.90 -20.17
CA ASP A 183 22.57 21.97 -19.50
C ASP A 183 22.03 22.22 -18.09
N VAL A 184 20.70 22.25 -17.93
CA VAL A 184 20.05 22.35 -16.62
C VAL A 184 20.35 21.11 -15.77
N PHE A 185 20.28 19.91 -16.35
CA PHE A 185 20.63 18.67 -15.65
C PHE A 185 22.07 18.67 -15.15
N LYS A 186 23.04 19.00 -16.02
CA LYS A 186 24.46 19.08 -15.64
C LYS A 186 24.71 20.15 -14.58
N ASN A 187 24.03 21.30 -14.68
CA ASN A 187 24.12 22.34 -13.66
C ASN A 187 23.59 21.84 -12.31
N MET A 188 22.44 21.17 -12.26
CA MET A 188 21.93 20.59 -11.00
C MET A 188 22.90 19.57 -10.39
N LEU A 189 23.53 18.72 -11.20
CA LEU A 189 24.57 17.79 -10.70
C LEU A 189 25.80 18.53 -10.17
N HIS A 190 26.19 19.64 -10.82
CA HIS A 190 27.26 20.50 -10.33
C HIS A 190 26.91 21.13 -8.98
N GLU A 191 25.71 21.69 -8.83
CA GLU A 191 25.20 22.28 -7.59
C GLU A 191 25.18 21.26 -6.43
N LEU A 192 24.81 20.00 -6.71
CA LEU A 192 24.93 18.91 -5.74
C LEU A 192 26.39 18.64 -5.34
N ALA A 193 27.31 18.64 -6.30
CA ALA A 193 28.72 18.36 -6.06
C ALA A 193 29.42 19.46 -5.24
N VAL A 194 29.05 20.73 -5.44
CA VAL A 194 29.59 21.87 -4.68
C VAL A 194 28.88 22.09 -3.34
N GLY A 195 27.86 21.28 -3.03
CA GLY A 195 27.20 21.28 -1.72
C GLY A 195 26.22 22.44 -1.53
N ARG A 196 25.41 22.75 -2.55
CA ARG A 196 24.25 23.66 -2.41
C ARG A 196 23.45 23.32 -1.16
N ASP A 197 22.95 24.34 -0.46
CA ASP A 197 22.15 24.10 0.73
C ASP A 197 20.85 23.36 0.39
N ASN A 198 20.51 22.35 1.19
CA ASN A 198 19.32 21.52 1.01
C ASN A 198 18.78 21.10 2.40
N PRO A 199 17.78 21.80 2.94
CA PRO A 199 17.32 21.61 4.30
C PRO A 199 16.72 20.23 4.62
N ASP A 200 16.12 19.56 3.63
CA ASP A 200 15.49 18.24 3.82
C ASP A 200 16.35 17.08 3.29
N GLY A 201 17.48 17.39 2.65
CA GLY A 201 18.37 16.41 2.01
C GLY A 201 17.72 15.61 0.87
N ALA A 202 16.58 16.06 0.33
CA ALA A 202 15.77 15.35 -0.66
C ALA A 202 15.56 16.18 -1.94
N ASP A 203 14.72 15.68 -2.86
CA ASP A 203 14.36 16.38 -4.10
C ASP A 203 13.54 17.65 -3.83
N GLN A 204 12.68 17.62 -2.81
CA GLN A 204 11.79 18.71 -2.43
C GLN A 204 12.56 19.97 -2.03
N GLY A 205 13.50 19.88 -1.08
CA GLY A 205 14.34 21.00 -0.66
C GLY A 205 15.32 21.44 -1.76
N PHE A 206 15.91 20.49 -2.50
CA PHE A 206 16.82 20.81 -3.59
C PHE A 206 16.14 21.62 -4.68
N LEU A 207 15.01 21.13 -5.22
CA LEU A 207 14.28 21.82 -6.29
C LEU A 207 13.73 23.16 -5.82
N ALA A 208 13.22 23.25 -4.59
CA ALA A 208 12.78 24.52 -4.01
C ALA A 208 13.90 25.57 -3.97
N SER A 209 15.12 25.16 -3.60
CA SER A 209 16.28 26.05 -3.59
C SER A 209 16.80 26.40 -5.00
N TYR A 210 16.62 25.51 -5.97
CA TYR A 210 17.09 25.66 -7.35
C TYR A 210 16.15 26.57 -8.18
N PHE A 211 14.85 26.56 -7.87
CA PHE A 211 13.85 27.44 -8.48
C PHE A 211 13.23 28.41 -7.44
N PRO A 212 14.03 29.27 -6.78
CA PRO A 212 13.57 30.07 -5.65
C PRO A 212 12.52 31.10 -6.04
N ASP A 213 12.60 31.64 -7.27
CA ASP A 213 11.71 32.69 -7.75
C ASP A 213 10.29 32.20 -8.05
N LEU A 214 10.00 30.89 -8.00
CA LEU A 214 8.70 30.36 -8.45
C LEU A 214 7.52 31.00 -7.71
N LEU A 215 7.73 31.39 -6.44
CA LEU A 215 6.72 32.06 -5.63
C LEU A 215 6.19 33.36 -6.27
N ASP A 216 7.09 34.13 -6.88
CA ASP A 216 6.80 35.44 -7.47
C ASP A 216 6.31 35.34 -8.93
N ARG A 217 6.17 34.12 -9.46
CA ARG A 217 5.77 33.89 -10.85
C ARG A 217 4.24 33.96 -11.04
N PRO A 218 3.76 34.30 -12.24
CA PRO A 218 2.33 34.30 -12.53
C PRO A 218 1.71 32.90 -12.40
N MET A 219 0.40 32.87 -12.15
CA MET A 219 -0.37 31.63 -12.23
C MET A 219 -0.49 31.17 -13.68
N PHE A 220 -0.36 29.87 -13.91
CA PHE A 220 -0.56 29.24 -15.19
C PHE A 220 -2.04 29.23 -15.56
N HIS A 221 -2.33 29.74 -16.75
CA HIS A 221 -3.61 29.60 -17.42
C HIS A 221 -3.34 29.08 -18.83
N PRO A 222 -3.89 27.91 -19.20
CA PRO A 222 -3.60 27.29 -20.49
C PRO A 222 -4.06 28.20 -21.64
N PRO A 223 -3.18 28.55 -22.60
CA PRO A 223 -3.56 29.35 -23.76
C PRO A 223 -4.63 28.67 -24.63
N VAL A 224 -5.68 29.40 -25.00
CA VAL A 224 -6.79 28.87 -25.82
C VAL A 224 -6.33 28.39 -27.20
N ASN A 225 -5.27 28.99 -27.74
CA ASN A 225 -4.68 28.64 -29.02
C ASN A 225 -3.71 27.45 -28.96
N GLY A 226 -3.53 26.84 -27.78
CA GLY A 226 -2.61 25.72 -27.57
C GLY A 226 -1.12 26.08 -27.67
N THR A 227 -0.78 27.36 -27.64
CA THR A 227 0.62 27.80 -27.66
C THR A 227 1.34 27.41 -26.38
N LYS A 228 2.62 27.03 -26.52
CA LYS A 228 3.49 26.77 -25.38
C LYS A 228 3.97 28.10 -24.82
N LEU A 229 3.89 28.24 -23.51
CA LEU A 229 4.45 29.37 -22.80
C LEU A 229 5.95 29.20 -22.61
N GLU A 230 6.64 30.32 -22.44
CA GLU A 230 8.04 30.41 -22.02
C GLU A 230 8.08 31.11 -20.65
N GLY A 231 9.03 30.75 -19.80
CA GLY A 231 9.13 31.20 -18.43
C GLY A 231 8.72 30.15 -17.41
N THR A 232 8.62 30.54 -16.14
CA THR A 232 8.18 29.68 -15.05
C THR A 232 6.83 30.16 -14.52
N TYR A 233 5.98 29.23 -14.09
CA TYR A 233 4.60 29.53 -13.68
C TYR A 233 4.16 28.71 -12.48
N ARG A 234 3.29 29.29 -11.66
CA ARG A 234 2.63 28.56 -10.56
C ARG A 234 1.42 27.81 -11.09
N LEU A 235 1.30 26.53 -10.79
CA LEU A 235 0.13 25.74 -11.17
C LEU A 235 -1.02 25.92 -10.17
N PRO A 236 -2.28 25.99 -10.63
CA PRO A 236 -3.46 25.91 -9.77
C PRO A 236 -3.50 24.66 -8.89
N LEU A 237 -4.03 24.79 -7.67
CA LEU A 237 -4.10 23.70 -6.69
C LEU A 237 -4.86 22.47 -7.21
N GLY A 238 -5.83 22.66 -8.10
CA GLY A 238 -6.57 21.58 -8.73
C GLY A 238 -5.71 20.55 -9.51
N TYR A 239 -4.51 20.92 -9.94
CA TYR A 239 -3.55 20.00 -10.55
C TYR A 239 -2.75 19.17 -9.54
N GLN A 240 -2.88 19.43 -8.24
CA GLN A 240 -2.23 18.64 -7.20
C GLN A 240 -2.99 18.74 -5.88
N MET A 241 -4.17 18.14 -5.84
CA MET A 241 -5.10 18.18 -4.73
C MET A 241 -4.64 17.24 -3.61
N ASP A 242 -4.07 17.81 -2.55
CA ASP A 242 -3.69 17.02 -1.36
C ASP A 242 -4.92 16.34 -0.73
N ALA A 243 -4.85 15.01 -0.60
CA ALA A 243 -5.84 14.17 0.06
C ALA A 243 -6.20 14.64 1.49
N SER A 244 -5.28 15.32 2.19
CA SER A 244 -5.53 15.87 3.52
C SER A 244 -6.70 16.87 3.55
N TYR A 245 -6.87 17.68 2.50
CA TYR A 245 -7.99 18.62 2.39
C TYR A 245 -9.34 17.91 2.29
N TYR A 246 -9.37 16.75 1.62
CA TYR A 246 -10.56 15.92 1.59
C TYR A 246 -10.86 15.36 2.97
N TYR A 247 -9.87 14.81 3.68
CA TYR A 247 -10.14 14.15 4.97
C TYR A 247 -10.70 15.11 6.02
N LEU A 248 -10.35 16.39 5.99
CA LEU A 248 -10.91 17.40 6.88
C LEU A 248 -12.40 17.66 6.63
N LYS A 249 -12.82 17.71 5.36
CA LYS A 249 -14.20 18.08 4.97
C LYS A 249 -15.08 16.90 4.54
N LEU A 250 -14.49 15.73 4.31
CA LEU A 250 -15.08 14.55 3.63
C LEU A 250 -15.70 14.87 2.26
N ARG A 251 -15.23 15.94 1.61
CA ARG A 251 -15.62 16.35 0.26
C ARG A 251 -14.54 17.22 -0.34
N TRP A 252 -14.40 17.17 -1.66
CA TRP A 252 -13.51 18.08 -2.38
C TRP A 252 -14.08 19.51 -2.36
N SER A 253 -13.22 20.46 -2.00
CA SER A 253 -13.53 21.89 -1.94
C SER A 253 -12.24 22.62 -2.28
N ILE A 254 -11.87 22.58 -3.56
CA ILE A 254 -10.67 23.22 -4.08
C ILE A 254 -11.05 24.59 -4.61
N PRO A 255 -10.43 25.68 -4.12
CA PRO A 255 -10.85 27.04 -4.46
C PRO A 255 -10.40 27.49 -5.86
N CYS A 256 -9.42 26.82 -6.47
CA CYS A 256 -8.84 27.25 -7.74
C CYS A 256 -8.35 26.09 -8.63
N GLY A 257 -8.57 26.23 -9.93
CA GLY A 257 -8.14 25.27 -10.95
C GLY A 257 -9.11 24.12 -11.19
N PRO A 258 -8.83 23.29 -12.22
CA PRO A 258 -9.61 22.09 -12.50
C PRO A 258 -9.32 21.01 -11.47
N ASN A 259 -10.34 20.28 -10.98
CA ASN A 259 -10.15 19.17 -10.05
C ASN A 259 -9.58 17.95 -10.78
N SER A 260 -8.28 17.97 -11.06
CA SER A 260 -7.65 17.08 -12.04
C SER A 260 -6.85 15.95 -11.43
N VAL A 261 -6.07 16.22 -10.37
CA VAL A 261 -5.12 15.24 -9.82
C VAL A 261 -5.21 15.23 -8.31
N ILE A 262 -5.41 14.05 -7.72
CA ILE A 262 -5.31 13.83 -6.28
C ILE A 262 -3.90 13.35 -5.96
N THR A 263 -3.29 13.92 -4.92
CA THR A 263 -1.96 13.54 -4.45
C THR A 263 -2.04 13.09 -3.01
N PHE A 264 -1.26 12.06 -2.65
CA PHE A 264 -1.21 11.53 -1.29
C PHE A 264 0.16 11.81 -0.64
N PRO A 265 0.52 13.08 -0.35
CA PRO A 265 1.84 13.46 0.17
C PRO A 265 2.12 12.97 1.60
N SER A 266 1.13 12.31 2.21
CA SER A 266 1.13 11.87 3.59
C SER A 266 2.28 10.92 3.93
N ALA A 267 2.54 10.77 5.24
CA ALA A 267 3.52 9.82 5.75
C ALA A 267 3.30 8.43 5.12
N PRO A 268 4.36 7.62 4.93
CA PRO A 268 4.26 6.36 4.22
C PRO A 268 3.16 5.43 4.71
N TRP A 269 2.71 5.54 5.97
CA TRP A 269 1.60 4.76 6.52
C TRP A 269 0.23 5.17 6.01
N PHE A 270 0.01 6.41 5.56
CA PHE A 270 -1.30 6.89 5.11
C PHE A 270 -1.46 6.85 3.59
N LYS A 271 -0.68 6.01 2.91
CA LYS A 271 -0.80 5.81 1.48
C LYS A 271 -2.07 5.03 1.14
N PRO A 272 -2.69 5.30 -0.02
CA PRO A 272 -4.05 4.83 -0.29
C PRO A 272 -4.13 3.33 -0.59
N TRP A 273 -3.01 2.69 -0.93
CA TRP A 273 -2.94 1.29 -1.34
C TRP A 273 -2.97 0.27 -0.21
N TYR A 274 -3.04 0.70 1.05
CA TYR A 274 -3.09 -0.23 2.17
C TYR A 274 -4.43 -0.96 2.27
N TRP A 275 -4.40 -2.24 2.61
CA TRP A 275 -5.59 -3.04 2.84
C TRP A 275 -6.48 -2.51 3.97
N TRP A 276 -5.94 -1.72 4.91
CA TRP A 276 -6.75 -1.10 5.96
C TRP A 276 -7.22 0.31 5.59
N SER A 277 -6.85 0.82 4.40
CA SER A 277 -7.08 2.21 3.98
C SER A 277 -8.55 2.60 4.02
N TRP A 278 -9.48 1.73 3.64
CA TRP A 278 -10.91 1.96 3.82
C TRP A 278 -11.47 1.03 4.91
N PRO A 279 -12.30 1.52 5.85
CA PRO A 279 -12.92 2.84 5.90
C PRO A 279 -12.04 3.96 6.48
N VAL A 280 -10.86 3.66 7.06
CA VAL A 280 -10.05 4.62 7.84
C VAL A 280 -9.82 5.97 7.11
N LEU A 281 -9.32 5.89 5.89
CA LEU A 281 -9.05 6.96 4.91
C LEU A 281 -9.93 6.75 3.66
N PRO A 282 -11.08 7.43 3.54
CA PRO A 282 -12.07 7.11 2.52
C PRO A 282 -11.56 7.14 1.06
N LEU A 283 -10.62 8.03 0.73
CA LEU A 283 -10.01 8.11 -0.61
C LEU A 283 -9.15 6.89 -0.98
N GLY A 284 -8.78 6.05 -0.01
CA GLY A 284 -8.15 4.76 -0.29
C GLY A 284 -9.01 3.89 -1.20
N LEU A 285 -10.34 3.95 -1.03
CA LEU A 285 -11.27 3.20 -1.87
C LEU A 285 -11.18 3.64 -3.35
N SER A 286 -11.10 4.94 -3.62
CA SER A 286 -10.96 5.48 -4.98
C SER A 286 -9.67 5.00 -5.66
N TRP A 287 -8.56 4.90 -4.93
CA TRP A 287 -7.32 4.31 -5.47
C TRP A 287 -7.49 2.82 -5.77
N HIS A 288 -8.12 2.08 -4.86
CA HIS A 288 -8.34 0.64 -5.02
C HIS A 288 -9.33 0.31 -6.15
N GLU A 289 -10.29 1.19 -6.45
CA GLU A 289 -11.16 1.12 -7.62
C GLU A 289 -10.36 1.28 -8.92
N GLN A 290 -9.51 2.30 -9.02
CA GLN A 290 -8.61 2.45 -10.18
C GLN A 290 -7.72 1.23 -10.35
N ARG A 291 -7.14 0.73 -9.26
CA ARG A 291 -6.36 -0.51 -9.33
C ARG A 291 -7.19 -1.69 -9.81
N ARG A 292 -8.41 -1.88 -9.31
CA ARG A 292 -9.27 -3.01 -9.67
C ARG A 292 -9.54 -3.02 -11.17
N GLU A 293 -9.85 -1.85 -11.73
CA GLU A 293 -10.14 -1.73 -13.16
C GLU A 293 -8.88 -1.83 -14.03
N ASN A 294 -7.76 -1.29 -13.55
CA ASN A 294 -6.56 -1.16 -14.37
C ASN A 294 -5.64 -2.37 -14.27
N LEU A 295 -5.41 -2.93 -13.09
CA LEU A 295 -4.36 -3.94 -12.85
C LEU A 295 -4.91 -5.23 -12.23
N GLY A 296 -5.92 -5.10 -11.36
CA GLY A 296 -6.47 -6.20 -10.58
C GLY A 296 -5.65 -6.58 -9.34
N TYR A 297 -6.01 -7.72 -8.76
CA TYR A 297 -5.42 -8.29 -7.52
C TYR A 297 -5.01 -9.76 -7.69
N SER A 298 -4.83 -10.23 -8.94
CA SER A 298 -4.52 -11.63 -9.23
C SER A 298 -3.21 -12.11 -8.61
N SER A 299 -2.21 -11.21 -8.47
CA SER A 299 -0.94 -11.51 -7.82
C SER A 299 -1.07 -11.79 -6.32
N GLU A 300 -1.97 -11.09 -5.63
CA GLU A 300 -2.16 -11.22 -4.18
C GLU A 300 -3.21 -12.27 -3.80
N LEU A 301 -4.13 -12.58 -4.71
CA LEU A 301 -5.26 -13.49 -4.44
C LEU A 301 -4.84 -14.88 -3.94
N PRO A 302 -3.83 -15.57 -4.52
CA PRO A 302 -3.37 -16.86 -4.00
C PRO A 302 -2.90 -16.79 -2.55
N VAL A 303 -2.18 -15.72 -2.18
CA VAL A 303 -1.69 -15.51 -0.82
C VAL A 303 -2.87 -15.28 0.14
N VAL A 304 -3.85 -14.47 -0.26
CA VAL A 304 -5.07 -14.24 0.51
C VAL A 304 -5.85 -15.54 0.75
N LEU A 305 -6.00 -16.38 -0.28
CA LEU A 305 -6.69 -17.67 -0.16
C LEU A 305 -5.95 -18.64 0.75
N ILE A 306 -4.62 -18.75 0.61
CA ILE A 306 -3.79 -19.60 1.48
C ILE A 306 -3.89 -19.13 2.93
N GLN A 307 -3.81 -17.82 3.19
CA GLN A 307 -3.96 -17.27 4.54
C GLN A 307 -5.34 -17.57 5.12
N ALA A 308 -6.42 -17.39 4.35
CA ALA A 308 -7.78 -17.70 4.80
C ALA A 308 -7.94 -19.19 5.15
N LEU A 309 -7.46 -20.09 4.28
CA LEU A 309 -7.49 -21.54 4.52
C LEU A 309 -6.67 -21.94 5.76
N PHE A 310 -5.49 -21.34 5.93
CA PHE A 310 -4.67 -21.54 7.11
C PHE A 310 -5.41 -21.13 8.39
N TYR A 311 -6.01 -19.93 8.42
CA TYR A 311 -6.75 -19.46 9.58
C TYR A 311 -7.98 -20.33 9.89
N ILE A 312 -8.72 -20.79 8.86
CA ILE A 312 -9.83 -21.72 9.02
C ILE A 312 -9.34 -23.06 9.58
N GLY A 313 -8.23 -23.59 9.06
CA GLY A 313 -7.61 -24.82 9.55
C GLY A 313 -7.22 -24.73 11.02
N VAL A 314 -6.60 -23.62 11.44
CA VAL A 314 -6.28 -23.35 12.85
C VAL A 314 -7.54 -23.30 13.73
N ILE A 315 -8.61 -22.65 13.27
CA ILE A 315 -9.89 -22.62 13.99
C ILE A 315 -10.45 -24.04 14.15
N ALA A 316 -10.45 -24.85 13.08
CA ALA A 316 -10.93 -26.23 13.11
C ALA A 316 -10.11 -27.10 14.08
N VAL A 317 -8.78 -27.04 14.00
CA VAL A 317 -7.88 -27.78 14.90
C VAL A 317 -8.08 -27.36 16.35
N THR A 318 -8.17 -26.06 16.63
CA THR A 318 -8.38 -25.57 18.01
C THR A 318 -9.74 -25.92 18.59
N ARG A 319 -10.77 -26.14 17.75
CA ARG A 319 -12.08 -26.64 18.19
C ARG A 319 -12.09 -28.15 18.46
N LEU A 320 -11.28 -28.91 17.74
CA LEU A 320 -11.20 -30.38 17.86
C LEU A 320 -10.17 -30.83 18.90
N ALA A 321 -9.13 -30.03 19.13
CA ALA A 321 -8.11 -30.30 20.14
C ALA A 321 -8.74 -30.25 21.53
N ARG A 322 -8.42 -31.24 22.38
CA ARG A 322 -8.78 -31.16 23.80
C ARG A 322 -8.03 -30.00 24.43
N PRO A 323 -8.69 -29.19 25.27
CA PRO A 323 -8.01 -28.12 25.99
C PRO A 323 -6.89 -28.71 26.84
N SER A 324 -5.67 -28.24 26.65
CA SER A 324 -4.51 -28.68 27.41
C SER A 324 -3.89 -27.49 28.12
N LEU A 325 -4.12 -27.36 29.43
CA LEU A 325 -3.06 -26.82 30.27
C LEU A 325 -1.98 -27.88 30.27
N SER A 326 -0.89 -27.58 29.57
CA SER A 326 0.33 -28.39 29.54
C SER A 326 0.57 -29.03 30.91
N LYS A 327 0.90 -30.33 30.91
CA LYS A 327 1.45 -31.08 32.04
C LYS A 327 2.81 -30.52 32.54
N MET A 328 3.04 -29.22 32.46
CA MET A 328 4.22 -28.49 32.92
C MET A 328 4.23 -28.22 34.43
N CYS A 329 3.16 -28.59 35.15
CA CYS A 329 3.13 -28.58 36.62
C CYS A 329 3.44 -29.97 37.21
N TYR A 330 4.12 -30.85 36.48
CA TYR A 330 4.57 -32.15 36.99
C TYR A 330 6.02 -32.06 37.48
N ASN A 331 6.29 -31.22 38.48
CA ASN A 331 7.39 -31.50 39.39
C ASN A 331 7.10 -30.99 40.80
N ARG A 332 7.03 -31.96 41.69
CA ARG A 332 6.65 -31.91 43.10
C ARG A 332 7.77 -31.22 43.89
N ARG A 333 7.66 -29.91 44.11
CA ARG A 333 8.24 -29.11 45.24
C ARG A 333 8.62 -27.70 44.77
N MET A 334 7.73 -26.70 44.92
CA MET A 334 8.14 -25.30 45.09
C MET A 334 7.03 -24.47 45.75
N GLU A 335 7.13 -24.19 47.05
CA GLU A 335 6.17 -23.35 47.78
C GLU A 335 6.36 -21.83 47.53
N LYS A 336 7.59 -21.40 47.19
CA LYS A 336 7.91 -19.97 46.90
C LYS A 336 7.93 -19.62 45.40
N SER A 337 7.96 -20.61 44.51
CA SER A 337 8.00 -20.38 43.05
C SER A 337 6.62 -20.34 42.39
N THR A 338 5.56 -20.68 43.10
CA THR A 338 4.19 -20.69 42.57
C THR A 338 3.71 -19.29 42.20
N ILE A 339 4.03 -18.28 43.03
CA ILE A 339 3.67 -16.88 42.76
C ILE A 339 4.42 -16.35 41.53
N VAL A 340 5.73 -16.63 41.43
CA VAL A 340 6.54 -16.20 40.28
C VAL A 340 6.04 -16.87 39.00
N LEU A 341 5.81 -18.19 39.03
CA LEU A 341 5.29 -18.95 37.90
C LEU A 341 3.91 -18.45 37.45
N LEU A 342 3.01 -18.16 38.41
CA LEU A 342 1.68 -17.63 38.15
C LEU A 342 1.74 -16.23 37.51
N THR A 343 2.59 -15.34 38.04
CA THR A 343 2.81 -14.01 37.45
C THR A 343 3.40 -14.11 36.05
N THR A 344 4.37 -15.00 35.81
CA THR A 344 4.92 -15.26 34.48
C THR A 344 3.84 -15.73 33.52
N LEU A 345 3.00 -16.69 33.93
CA LEU A 345 1.93 -17.22 33.08
C LEU A 345 0.89 -16.15 32.70
N ARG A 346 0.56 -15.23 33.62
CA ARG A 346 -0.32 -14.08 33.32
C ARG A 346 0.28 -13.13 32.29
N VAL A 347 1.55 -12.78 32.45
CA VAL A 347 2.26 -11.93 31.52
C VAL A 347 2.29 -12.59 30.14
N VAL A 348 2.59 -13.88 30.07
CA VAL A 348 2.56 -14.65 28.82
C VAL A 348 1.16 -14.67 28.20
N ALA A 349 0.10 -14.90 28.98
CA ALA A 349 -1.27 -14.89 28.48
C ALA A 349 -1.67 -13.51 27.92
N ALA A 350 -1.34 -12.42 28.62
CA ALA A 350 -1.62 -11.06 28.18
C ALA A 350 -0.86 -10.72 26.88
N TRP A 351 0.43 -11.05 26.79
CA TRP A 351 1.22 -10.88 25.56
C TRP A 351 0.69 -11.75 24.42
N SER A 352 0.20 -12.95 24.71
CA SER A 352 -0.41 -13.84 23.70
C SER A 352 -1.72 -13.27 23.14
N ILE A 353 -2.56 -12.66 24.00
CA ILE A 353 -3.75 -11.93 23.54
C ILE A 353 -3.34 -10.77 22.63
N LEU A 354 -2.37 -9.95 23.04
CA LEU A 354 -1.88 -8.83 22.22
C LEU A 354 -1.30 -9.32 20.88
N ALA A 355 -0.52 -10.39 20.90
CA ALA A 355 0.04 -11.01 19.70
C ALA A 355 -1.05 -11.51 18.74
N ALA A 356 -2.14 -12.09 19.26
CA ALA A 356 -3.25 -12.58 18.45
C ALA A 356 -3.91 -11.49 17.60
N TYR A 357 -3.95 -10.24 18.09
CA TYR A 357 -4.50 -9.10 17.33
C TYR A 357 -3.45 -8.38 16.48
N THR A 358 -2.17 -8.38 16.89
CA THR A 358 -1.12 -7.62 16.19
C THR A 358 -0.49 -8.39 15.03
N ILE A 359 -0.26 -9.70 15.17
CA ILE A 359 0.41 -10.50 14.14
C ILE A 359 -0.38 -10.51 12.82
N PRO A 360 -1.70 -10.78 12.78
CA PRO A 360 -2.45 -10.83 11.52
C PRO A 360 -2.36 -9.54 10.71
N PHE A 361 -2.27 -8.39 11.39
CA PHE A 361 -2.14 -7.08 10.73
C PHE A 361 -0.90 -7.00 9.82
N PHE A 362 0.23 -7.57 10.27
CA PHE A 362 1.50 -7.53 9.54
C PHE A 362 1.66 -8.67 8.52
N LEU A 363 0.85 -9.74 8.63
CA LEU A 363 0.87 -10.87 7.69
C LEU A 363 0.12 -10.58 6.39
N ILE A 364 -0.90 -9.73 6.43
CA ILE A 364 -1.72 -9.44 5.25
C ILE A 364 -0.88 -8.64 4.23
N PRO A 365 -0.85 -9.06 2.96
CA PRO A 365 -0.14 -8.31 1.94
C PRO A 365 -0.68 -6.88 1.86
N ARG A 366 0.23 -5.91 1.99
CA ARG A 366 -0.11 -4.49 2.20
C ARG A 366 -1.04 -3.94 1.14
N THR A 367 -0.87 -4.37 -0.10
CA THR A 367 -1.55 -3.84 -1.28
C THR A 367 -2.92 -4.51 -1.52
N VAL A 368 -3.40 -5.43 -0.69
CA VAL A 368 -4.70 -6.11 -0.90
C VAL A 368 -5.88 -5.13 -0.83
N HIS A 369 -6.95 -5.42 -1.56
CA HIS A 369 -8.17 -4.60 -1.53
C HIS A 369 -8.78 -4.55 -0.10
N PRO A 370 -9.25 -3.39 0.40
CA PRO A 370 -9.71 -3.28 1.79
C PRO A 370 -10.89 -4.17 2.16
N LEU A 371 -11.82 -4.38 1.23
CA LEU A 371 -12.92 -5.33 1.38
C LEU A 371 -12.47 -6.80 1.53
N LEU A 372 -11.24 -7.14 1.16
CA LEU A 372 -10.65 -8.46 1.42
C LEU A 372 -9.74 -8.43 2.67
N GLY A 373 -9.03 -7.32 2.87
CA GLY A 373 -8.11 -7.12 3.98
C GLY A 373 -8.78 -7.20 5.35
N TRP A 374 -9.87 -6.45 5.57
CA TRP A 374 -10.56 -6.47 6.88
C TRP A 374 -11.15 -7.82 7.26
N PRO A 375 -11.89 -8.54 6.38
CA PRO A 375 -12.34 -9.89 6.69
C PRO A 375 -11.18 -10.85 6.98
N LEU A 376 -10.09 -10.76 6.21
CA LEU A 376 -8.90 -11.60 6.43
C LEU A 376 -8.22 -11.30 7.77
N TYR A 377 -8.13 -10.02 8.15
CA TYR A 377 -7.64 -9.58 9.46
C TYR A 377 -8.51 -10.11 10.58
N LEU A 378 -9.83 -9.92 10.49
CA LEU A 378 -10.77 -10.37 11.51
C LEU A 378 -10.76 -11.89 11.64
N LEU A 379 -10.62 -12.62 10.54
CA LEU A 379 -10.47 -14.08 10.52
C LEU A 379 -9.16 -14.51 11.20
N GLY A 380 -8.04 -13.87 10.86
CA GLY A 380 -6.73 -14.15 11.47
C GLY A 380 -6.70 -13.83 12.96
N ALA A 381 -7.24 -12.68 13.37
CA ALA A 381 -7.35 -12.28 14.77
C ALA A 381 -8.23 -13.26 15.57
N PHE A 382 -9.35 -13.70 14.99
CA PHE A 382 -10.20 -14.72 15.60
C PHE A 382 -9.48 -16.08 15.70
N SER A 383 -8.77 -16.48 14.66
CA SER A 383 -8.01 -17.74 14.58
C SER A 383 -6.90 -17.81 15.63
N PHE A 384 -6.09 -16.77 15.79
CA PHE A 384 -5.09 -16.74 16.85
C PHE A 384 -5.71 -16.57 18.24
N SER A 385 -6.81 -15.81 18.35
CA SER A 385 -7.56 -15.74 19.61
C SER A 385 -8.10 -17.12 20.03
N SER A 386 -8.51 -17.98 19.11
CA SER A 386 -8.99 -19.34 19.43
C SER A 386 -7.86 -20.24 19.95
N ILE A 387 -6.62 -20.05 19.50
CA ILE A 387 -5.44 -20.70 20.11
C ILE A 387 -5.30 -20.24 21.56
N VAL A 388 -5.27 -18.93 21.80
CA VAL A 388 -5.07 -18.35 23.14
C VAL A 388 -6.17 -18.79 24.12
N ILE A 389 -7.43 -18.76 23.67
CA ILE A 389 -8.59 -19.23 24.45
C ILE A 389 -8.40 -20.68 24.88
N ASN A 390 -8.00 -21.57 23.97
CA ASN A 390 -7.86 -22.99 24.28
C ASN A 390 -6.62 -23.33 25.11
N VAL A 391 -5.50 -22.65 24.87
CA VAL A 391 -4.23 -22.89 25.59
C VAL A 391 -4.33 -22.43 27.05
N PHE A 392 -4.91 -21.26 27.30
CA PHE A 392 -5.02 -20.68 28.64
C PHE A 392 -6.38 -20.90 29.30
N LEU A 393 -7.28 -21.65 28.65
CA LEU A 393 -8.65 -21.92 29.14
C LEU A 393 -9.44 -20.64 29.47
N LEU A 394 -9.23 -19.58 28.68
CA LEU A 394 -9.87 -18.29 28.92
C LEU A 394 -11.32 -18.30 28.45
N HIS A 395 -12.17 -17.51 29.12
CA HIS A 395 -13.54 -17.33 28.67
C HIS A 395 -13.57 -16.65 27.29
N PRO A 396 -14.22 -17.20 26.24
CA PRO A 396 -14.16 -16.65 24.89
C PRO A 396 -14.59 -15.19 24.78
N LEU A 397 -15.67 -14.82 25.49
CA LEU A 397 -16.17 -13.44 25.53
C LEU A 397 -15.06 -12.45 25.89
N ALA A 398 -14.14 -12.87 26.76
CA ALA A 398 -13.11 -11.97 27.24
C ALA A 398 -12.11 -11.56 26.18
N VAL A 399 -11.57 -12.56 25.49
CA VAL A 399 -10.59 -12.34 24.44
C VAL A 399 -11.28 -11.68 23.25
N LEU A 400 -12.51 -12.06 22.92
CA LEU A 400 -13.26 -11.58 21.76
C LEU A 400 -13.96 -10.22 21.97
N THR A 401 -13.94 -9.65 23.18
CA THR A 401 -14.48 -8.29 23.42
C THR A 401 -13.77 -7.26 22.54
N THR A 402 -12.43 -7.34 22.43
CA THR A 402 -11.64 -6.47 21.55
C THR A 402 -11.98 -6.68 20.08
N TRP A 403 -12.19 -7.92 19.64
CA TRP A 403 -12.61 -8.24 18.27
C TRP A 403 -13.94 -7.58 17.92
N LEU A 404 -14.94 -7.65 18.81
CA LEU A 404 -16.23 -6.98 18.64
C LEU A 404 -16.07 -5.45 18.63
N GLY A 405 -15.21 -4.91 19.49
CA GLY A 405 -14.86 -3.49 19.52
C GLY A 405 -14.25 -2.99 18.21
N ILE A 406 -13.38 -3.78 17.58
CA ILE A 406 -12.80 -3.44 16.27
C ILE A 406 -13.90 -3.39 15.20
N ILE A 407 -14.81 -4.37 15.17
CA ILE A 407 -15.91 -4.39 14.21
C ILE A 407 -16.80 -3.15 14.39
N GLY A 408 -17.20 -2.83 15.62
CA GLY A 408 -18.00 -1.63 15.86
C GLY A 408 -17.25 -0.35 15.48
N ALA A 409 -15.94 -0.26 15.72
CA ALA A 409 -15.12 0.86 15.28
C ALA A 409 -15.10 0.99 13.74
N LEU A 410 -15.06 -0.12 13.00
CA LEU A 410 -15.17 -0.12 11.54
C LEU A 410 -16.53 0.39 11.07
N PHE A 411 -17.62 -0.03 11.72
CA PHE A 411 -18.96 0.49 11.42
C PHE A 411 -19.07 2.00 11.68
N VAL A 412 -18.57 2.48 12.81
CA VAL A 412 -18.51 3.91 13.13
C VAL A 412 -17.70 4.64 12.05
N MET A 413 -16.51 4.15 11.71
CA MET A 413 -15.66 4.77 10.69
C MET A 413 -16.30 4.77 9.29
N ALA A 414 -17.05 3.73 8.92
CA ALA A 414 -17.69 3.58 7.61
C ALA A 414 -19.02 4.34 7.49
N PHE A 415 -19.52 4.92 8.59
CA PHE A 415 -20.81 5.59 8.60
C PHE A 415 -20.83 6.80 7.65
N PRO A 416 -21.79 6.88 6.71
CA PRO A 416 -21.72 7.83 5.60
C PRO A 416 -22.17 9.27 5.95
N TRP A 417 -22.84 9.48 7.09
CA TRP A 417 -23.52 10.76 7.38
C TRP A 417 -22.70 11.75 8.22
N TYR A 418 -21.37 11.62 8.23
CA TYR A 418 -20.54 12.63 8.88
C TYR A 418 -20.51 13.92 8.06
N LEU A 419 -20.80 15.04 8.74
CA LEU A 419 -20.76 16.37 8.14
C LEU A 419 -19.36 16.75 7.65
N ASN A 420 -18.32 16.31 8.38
CA ASN A 420 -16.92 16.54 8.07
C ASN A 420 -16.02 15.54 8.82
N GLY A 421 -14.73 15.58 8.55
CA GLY A 421 -13.74 14.67 9.14
C GLY A 421 -13.54 14.86 10.63
N VAL A 422 -13.75 16.08 11.15
CA VAL A 422 -13.62 16.38 12.58
C VAL A 422 -14.74 15.70 13.36
N VAL A 423 -15.99 15.81 12.91
CA VAL A 423 -17.14 15.13 13.53
C VAL A 423 -16.95 13.61 13.49
N ARG A 424 -16.46 13.09 12.36
CA ARG A 424 -16.10 11.67 12.23
C ARG A 424 -15.05 11.23 13.25
N ALA A 425 -13.95 12.00 13.38
CA ALA A 425 -12.90 11.70 14.34
C ALA A 425 -13.41 11.74 15.79
N LEU A 426 -14.25 12.72 16.14
CA LEU A 426 -14.88 12.81 17.46
C LEU A 426 -15.81 11.62 17.73
N ALA A 427 -16.57 11.15 16.75
CA ALA A 427 -17.42 9.97 16.90
C ALA A 427 -16.60 8.69 17.11
N VAL A 428 -15.49 8.52 16.38
CA VAL A 428 -14.55 7.41 16.59
C VAL A 428 -13.92 7.48 17.97
N PHE A 429 -13.52 8.67 18.41
CA PHE A 429 -12.98 8.89 19.75
C PHE A 429 -14.00 8.57 20.84
N ALA A 430 -15.24 9.04 20.70
CA ALA A 430 -16.33 8.74 21.63
C ALA A 430 -16.63 7.24 21.70
N TYR A 431 -16.64 6.56 20.55
CA TYR A 431 -16.78 5.11 20.50
C TYR A 431 -15.65 4.40 21.26
N ALA A 432 -14.39 4.77 20.98
CA ALA A 432 -13.22 4.20 21.65
C ALA A 432 -13.26 4.44 23.17
N PHE A 433 -13.66 5.65 23.60
CA PHE A 433 -13.84 6.00 25.00
C PHE A 433 -14.91 5.14 25.68
N CYS A 434 -16.05 4.89 25.03
CA CYS A 434 -17.12 4.04 25.56
C CYS A 434 -16.71 2.55 25.60
N CYS A 435 -15.92 2.08 24.64
CA CYS A 435 -15.48 0.68 24.57
C CYS A 435 -14.30 0.39 25.51
N ALA A 436 -13.46 1.37 25.84
CA ALA A 436 -12.26 1.15 26.64
C ALA A 436 -12.54 0.56 28.04
N PRO A 437 -13.54 1.03 28.84
CA PRO A 437 -13.90 0.42 30.11
C PRO A 437 -14.39 -1.02 29.98
N LEU A 438 -15.11 -1.35 28.90
CA LEU A 438 -15.61 -2.70 28.63
C LEU A 438 -14.46 -3.65 28.32
N ILE A 439 -13.54 -3.25 27.45
CA ILE A 439 -12.33 -4.01 27.12
C ILE A 439 -11.46 -4.20 28.36
N TRP A 440 -11.25 -3.13 29.14
CA TRP A 440 -10.46 -3.18 30.37
C TRP A 440 -11.09 -4.11 31.42
N GLY A 441 -12.38 -3.94 31.71
CA GLY A 441 -13.10 -4.79 32.66
C GLY A 441 -13.09 -6.26 32.26
N SER A 442 -13.22 -6.54 30.95
CA SER A 442 -13.13 -7.87 30.37
C SER A 442 -11.73 -8.50 30.56
N LEU A 443 -10.67 -7.72 30.33
CA LEU A 443 -9.29 -8.14 30.55
C LEU A 443 -9.01 -8.44 32.04
N VAL A 444 -9.41 -7.53 32.94
CA VAL A 444 -9.21 -7.69 34.40
C VAL A 444 -9.93 -8.94 34.90
N LYS A 445 -11.20 -9.14 34.52
CA LYS A 445 -11.99 -10.32 34.90
C LYS A 445 -11.35 -11.63 34.41
N THR A 446 -10.64 -11.58 33.30
CA THR A 446 -9.98 -12.74 32.71
C THR A 446 -8.71 -13.09 33.44
N MET A 447 -7.92 -12.08 33.79
CA MET A 447 -6.71 -12.27 34.58
C MET A 447 -7.04 -12.77 35.99
N SER A 448 -8.14 -12.33 36.59
CA SER A 448 -8.61 -12.86 37.88
C SER A 448 -9.21 -14.27 37.77
N SER A 449 -9.94 -14.58 36.70
CA SER A 449 -10.46 -15.94 36.49
C SER A 449 -9.34 -16.95 36.24
N LEU A 450 -8.31 -16.55 35.48
CA LEU A 450 -7.11 -17.34 35.26
C LEU A 450 -6.39 -17.63 36.59
N GLN A 451 -6.33 -16.66 37.50
CA GLN A 451 -5.80 -16.85 38.85
C GLN A 451 -6.53 -17.97 39.60
N ILE A 452 -7.87 -17.90 39.66
CA ILE A 452 -8.69 -18.87 40.39
C ILE A 452 -8.54 -20.27 39.78
N LEU A 453 -8.49 -20.38 38.45
CA LEU A 453 -8.36 -21.66 37.76
C LEU A 453 -7.03 -22.35 38.10
N ILE A 454 -5.93 -21.58 38.13
CA ILE A 454 -4.59 -22.09 38.43
C ILE A 454 -4.43 -22.41 39.92
N GLU A 455 -4.97 -21.57 40.82
CA GLU A 455 -4.98 -21.86 42.26
C GLU A 455 -5.78 -23.14 42.58
N ARG A 456 -6.92 -23.35 41.91
CA ARG A 456 -7.75 -24.56 42.06
C ARG A 456 -7.03 -25.84 41.60
N ASP A 457 -6.30 -25.77 40.49
CA ASP A 457 -5.51 -26.92 40.00
C ASP A 457 -4.27 -27.17 40.88
N ALA A 458 -3.64 -26.11 41.40
CA ALA A 458 -2.56 -26.25 42.39
C ALA A 458 -3.05 -26.91 43.69
N PHE A 459 -4.28 -26.59 44.13
CA PHE A 459 -4.91 -27.17 45.31
C PHE A 459 -5.29 -28.64 45.11
N ARG A 460 -5.86 -29.01 43.95
CA ARG A 460 -6.20 -30.41 43.61
C ARG A 460 -4.99 -31.35 43.51
N LEU A 461 -3.80 -30.82 43.25
CA LEU A 461 -2.54 -31.57 43.24
C LEU A 461 -1.89 -31.69 44.63
N GLY A 462 -2.41 -30.97 45.63
CA GLY A 462 -1.94 -30.98 47.02
C GLY A 462 -2.69 -31.94 47.95
N GLU A 463 -3.83 -32.51 47.54
CA GLU A 463 -4.53 -33.54 48.32
C GLU A 463 -3.85 -34.91 48.14
N PRO A 464 -3.35 -35.55 49.22
CA PRO A 464 -2.96 -36.95 49.15
C PRO A 464 -4.22 -37.79 48.98
N ASN A 465 -4.21 -38.73 48.01
CA ASN A 465 -5.23 -39.77 47.88
C ASN A 465 -5.44 -40.50 49.22
N GLN A 466 -6.46 -40.12 49.98
CA GLN A 466 -6.96 -40.90 51.12
C GLN A 466 -8.06 -41.84 50.64
N THR A 467 -7.71 -42.85 49.85
CA THR A 467 -8.61 -43.98 49.56
C THR A 467 -7.83 -45.22 49.15
N ALA A 468 -7.08 -45.82 50.09
CA ALA A 468 -6.76 -47.26 50.10
C ALA A 468 -5.89 -47.61 51.31
N GLU A 469 -6.46 -47.61 52.51
CA GLU A 469 -5.93 -48.39 53.66
C GLU A 469 -6.88 -48.13 54.83
N PHE A 470 -7.78 -49.08 55.13
CA PHE A 470 -8.28 -49.36 56.49
C PHE A 470 -9.40 -50.41 56.42
N THR A 471 -9.03 -51.70 56.30
CA THR A 471 -9.69 -52.78 57.06
C THR A 471 -8.86 -54.06 57.02
N LYS A 472 -7.91 -54.14 57.95
CA LYS A 472 -7.47 -55.40 58.55
C LYS A 472 -7.10 -55.07 59.98
N LEU A 473 -7.91 -55.52 60.93
CA LEU A 473 -7.46 -56.12 62.20
C LEU A 473 -8.66 -56.53 63.07
N TYR A 474 -8.59 -57.80 63.48
CA TYR A 474 -9.39 -58.58 64.42
C TYR A 474 -10.80 -59.02 64.03
#